data_AF-A0A7C3PFU0-F1
#
_entry.id   AF-A0A7C3PFU0-F1
#
_cell.length_a   1.000
_cell.length_b   1.000
_cell.length_c   1.000
_cell.angle_alpha   90.00
_cell.angle_beta   90.00
_cell.angle_gamma   90.00
#
_symmetry.space_group_name_H-M   'P 1'
#
loop_
_entity.id
_entity.type
_entity.pdbx_description
1 polymer ?
#
loop_
_entity_poly.entity_id
_entity_poly.type
_entity_poly.pdbx_seq_one_letter_code
_entity_poly.pdbx_strand_id
1 'polypeptide(L)'
;HLTLDHVIPRSKGGTHTWDNVVTACEKCNSSKGESPSDRLRQRLLHEIGMVLRTKPKAPMHPALAQLSEGIAFAEQFWKEQHPVDL
;
A
#
# COMPACT_ATOMS: atom_id res chain seq x y z
N HIS A 1 11.96 10.63 6.26
CA HIS A 1 12.07 9.22 5.84
C HIS A 1 10.74 8.76 5.26
N LEU A 2 10.75 7.99 4.16
CA LEU A 2 9.54 7.40 3.56
C LEU A 2 9.53 5.90 3.86
N THR A 3 8.35 5.36 4.14
CA THR A 3 8.10 3.95 4.46
C THR A 3 6.98 3.41 3.58
N LEU A 4 6.87 2.08 3.49
CA LEU A 4 5.69 1.41 2.98
C LEU A 4 4.57 1.44 4.03
N ASP A 5 3.33 1.69 3.59
CA ASP A 5 2.11 1.61 4.40
C ASP A 5 1.01 0.88 3.63
N HIS A 6 0.20 0.12 4.36
CA HIS A 6 -0.97 -0.58 3.83
C HIS A 6 -2.22 0.27 4.06
N VAL A 7 -2.91 0.68 2.99
CA VAL A 7 -4.16 1.46 3.05
C VAL A 7 -5.19 0.80 3.97
N ILE A 8 -5.41 -0.49 3.76
CA ILE A 8 -6.10 -1.39 4.68
C ILE A 8 -5.01 -2.13 5.45
N PRO A 9 -4.92 -1.97 6.79
CA PRO A 9 -3.93 -2.68 7.58
C PRO A 9 -3.99 -4.20 7.41
N ARG A 10 -2.83 -4.86 7.48
CA ARG A 10 -2.76 -6.33 7.48
C ARG A 10 -3.59 -6.97 8.60
N SER A 11 -3.61 -6.38 9.79
CA SER A 11 -4.44 -6.87 10.90
C SER A 11 -5.96 -6.73 10.67
N LYS A 12 -6.37 -6.00 9.63
CA LYS A 12 -7.75 -5.90 9.14
C LYS A 12 -7.95 -6.67 7.81
N GLY A 13 -7.00 -7.53 7.42
CA GLY A 13 -7.08 -8.36 6.22
C GLY A 13 -6.62 -7.71 4.92
N GLY A 14 -5.92 -6.56 4.98
CA GLY A 14 -5.37 -5.92 3.78
C GLY A 14 -4.24 -6.71 3.16
N THR A 15 -4.22 -6.79 1.83
CA THR A 15 -3.24 -7.53 1.02
C THR A 15 -1.96 -6.73 0.78
N HIS A 16 -0.84 -7.40 0.51
CA HIS A 16 0.40 -6.76 0.08
C HIS A 16 0.46 -6.64 -1.45
N THR A 17 -0.44 -5.84 -2.01
CA THR A 17 -0.63 -5.70 -3.46
C THR A 17 -0.64 -4.22 -3.86
N TRP A 18 -0.41 -3.94 -5.16
CA TRP A 18 -0.33 -2.58 -5.70
C TRP A 18 -1.55 -1.69 -5.40
N ASP A 19 -2.72 -2.27 -5.19
CA ASP A 19 -3.96 -1.57 -4.88
C ASP A 19 -4.11 -1.20 -3.38
N ASN A 20 -3.28 -1.79 -2.52
CA ASN A 20 -3.35 -1.60 -1.07
C ASN A 20 -2.05 -1.05 -0.45
N VAL A 21 -0.94 -1.03 -1.18
CA VAL A 21 0.35 -0.57 -0.67
C VAL A 21 0.71 0.81 -1.23
N VAL A 22 1.11 1.72 -0.35
CA VAL A 22 1.50 3.10 -0.70
C VAL A 22 2.79 3.50 0.00
N THR A 23 3.39 4.60 -0.46
CA THR A 23 4.44 5.28 0.28
C THR A 23 3.82 6.29 1.24
N ALA A 24 4.30 6.29 2.48
CA ALA A 24 3.91 7.24 3.51
C ALA A 24 5.15 7.83 4.19
N CYS A 25 5.05 9.05 4.71
CA CYS A 25 6.09 9.51 5.63
C CYS A 25 5.97 8.76 6.95
N GLU A 26 7.11 8.58 7.63
CA GLU A 26 7.18 7.87 8.92
C GLU A 26 6.15 8.38 9.94
N LYS A 27 5.98 9.70 10.06
CA LYS A 27 4.99 10.32 10.97
C LYS A 27 3.55 9.88 10.66
N CYS A 28 3.15 9.88 9.38
CA CYS A 28 1.81 9.47 8.99
C CYS A 28 1.59 7.97 9.21
N ASN A 29 2.59 7.16 8.86
CA ASN A 29 2.53 5.71 9.04
C ASN A 29 2.42 5.33 10.54
N SER A 30 3.24 5.94 11.39
CA SER A 30 3.18 5.74 12.85
C SER A 30 1.85 6.21 13.45
N SER A 31 1.33 7.37 13.05
CA SER A 31 0.03 7.86 13.52
C SER A 31 -1.13 6.91 13.18
N LYS A 32 -1.04 6.22 12.03
CA LYS A 32 -1.99 5.17 11.65
C LYS A 32 -1.86 3.91 12.52
N GLY A 33 -0.66 3.58 12.97
CA GLY A 33 -0.39 2.47 13.90
C GLY A 33 -0.73 2.74 15.36
N GLU A 34 -0.77 4.00 15.79
CA GLU A 34 -1.11 4.41 17.15
C GLU A 34 -2.60 4.21 17.45
N SER A 35 -2.98 3.04 17.96
CA SER A 35 -4.34 2.79 18.45
C SER A 35 -4.34 2.81 19.98
N PRO A 36 -5.05 3.77 20.62
CA PRO A 36 -5.12 3.87 22.09
C PRO A 36 -5.79 2.67 22.75
N SER A 37 -6.73 2.02 22.05
CA SER A 37 -7.53 0.92 22.57
C SER A 37 -6.92 -0.46 22.32
N ASP A 38 -6.08 -0.59 21.29
CA ASP A 38 -5.50 -1.88 20.90
C ASP A 38 -4.28 -1.66 20.01
N ARG A 39 -3.07 -1.87 20.56
CA ARG A 39 -1.80 -1.68 19.83
C ARG A 39 -1.61 -2.66 18.67
N LEU A 40 -2.39 -3.74 18.60
CA LEU A 40 -2.35 -4.71 17.49
C LEU A 40 -3.29 -4.29 16.34
N ARG A 41 -4.24 -3.38 16.60
CA ARG A 41 -5.21 -2.91 15.61
C ARG A 41 -4.79 -1.54 15.07
N GLN A 42 -4.09 -1.54 13.94
CA GLN A 42 -3.86 -0.29 13.21
C GLN A 42 -5.18 0.29 12.68
N ARG A 43 -5.22 1.62 12.53
CA ARG A 43 -6.43 2.34 12.12
C ARG A 43 -6.57 2.40 10.59
N LEU A 44 -7.82 2.57 10.13
CA LEU A 44 -8.09 2.93 8.73
C LEU A 44 -7.87 4.43 8.55
N LEU A 45 -7.55 4.87 7.33
CA LEU A 45 -7.28 6.28 7.03
C LEU A 45 -8.41 7.21 7.49
N HIS A 46 -9.66 6.82 7.25
CA HIS A 46 -10.83 7.61 7.65
C HIS A 46 -11.03 7.70 9.17
N GLU A 47 -10.54 6.72 9.96
CA GLU A 47 -10.62 6.74 11.43
C GLU A 47 -9.72 7.83 12.03
N ILE A 48 -8.77 8.36 11.25
CA ILE A 48 -7.84 9.43 11.66
C ILE A 48 -7.89 10.65 10.75
N GLY A 49 -8.98 10.81 10.00
CA GLY A 49 -9.19 11.99 9.13
C GLY A 49 -8.22 12.07 7.94
N MET A 50 -7.58 10.96 7.57
CA MET A 50 -6.75 10.89 6.37
C MET A 50 -7.53 10.36 5.18
N VAL A 51 -7.21 10.86 3.99
CA VAL A 51 -7.80 10.41 2.72
C VAL A 51 -6.72 10.26 1.66
N LEU A 52 -6.85 9.24 0.82
CA LEU A 52 -6.00 9.10 -0.35
C LEU A 52 -6.41 10.09 -1.43
N ARG A 53 -5.43 10.77 -2.02
CA ARG A 53 -5.67 11.65 -3.17
C ARG A 53 -5.97 10.88 -4.45
N THR A 54 -5.36 9.70 -4.59
CA THR A 54 -5.53 8.80 -5.74
C THR A 54 -5.60 7.37 -5.25
N LYS A 55 -6.31 6.51 -5.99
CA LYS A 55 -6.30 5.07 -5.70
C LYS A 55 -4.93 4.49 -6.01
N PRO A 56 -4.35 3.66 -5.12
CA PRO A 56 -3.12 2.95 -5.41
C PRO A 56 -3.34 2.04 -6.61
N LYS A 57 -2.32 1.93 -7.46
CA LYS A 57 -2.33 1.09 -8.65
C LYS A 57 -0.90 0.80 -9.05
N ALA A 58 -0.72 -0.27 -9.82
CA ALA A 58 0.57 -0.61 -10.37
C ALA A 58 1.14 0.59 -11.17
N PRO A 59 2.46 0.83 -11.10
CA PRO A 59 3.10 1.85 -11.90
C PRO A 59 2.93 1.48 -13.38
N MET A 60 2.38 2.40 -14.17
CA MET A 60 2.36 2.28 -15.62
C MET A 60 3.57 3.02 -16.17
N HIS A 61 4.47 2.29 -16.84
CA HIS A 61 5.47 2.96 -17.67
C HIS A 61 4.74 3.67 -18.83
N PRO A 62 4.94 4.98 -19.06
CA PRO A 62 4.17 5.73 -20.07
C PRO A 62 4.24 5.12 -21.48
N ALA A 63 5.38 4.54 -21.85
CA ALA A 63 5.56 3.89 -23.16
C ALA A 63 4.84 2.54 -23.28
N LEU A 64 4.44 1.91 -22.17
CA LEU A 64 3.84 0.57 -22.14
C LEU A 64 2.40 0.58 -21.63
N ALA A 65 1.83 1.74 -21.32
CA ALA A 65 0.50 1.86 -20.74
C ALA A 65 -0.63 1.26 -21.61
N GLN A 66 -0.40 1.09 -22.92
CA GLN A 66 -1.34 0.47 -23.86
C GLN A 66 -0.99 -0.98 -24.22
N LEU A 67 0.12 -1.53 -23.72
CA LEU A 67 0.60 -2.86 -24.08
C LEU A 67 0.38 -3.81 -22.90
N SER A 68 -0.17 -4.99 -23.16
CA SER A 68 -0.37 -6.06 -22.17
C SER A 68 0.93 -6.39 -21.41
N GLU A 69 2.08 -6.32 -22.10
CA GLU A 69 3.42 -6.57 -21.55
C GLU A 69 3.82 -5.60 -20.43
N GLY A 70 3.33 -4.35 -20.45
CA GLY A 70 3.66 -3.35 -19.45
C GLY A 70 3.04 -3.63 -18.08
N ILE A 71 1.79 -4.09 -18.06
CA ILE A 71 1.09 -4.50 -16.83
C ILE A 71 1.69 -5.81 -16.31
N ALA A 72 1.98 -6.76 -17.21
CA ALA A 72 2.61 -8.03 -16.85
C ALA A 72 3.98 -7.82 -16.18
N PHE A 73 4.80 -6.88 -16.68
CA PHE A 73 6.08 -6.54 -16.06
C PHE A 73 5.92 -6.02 -14.63
N ALA A 74 5.01 -5.08 -14.38
CA ALA A 74 4.83 -4.51 -13.04
C ALA A 74 4.33 -5.55 -12.02
N GLU A 75 3.46 -6.46 -12.44
CA GLU A 75 2.99 -7.58 -11.62
C GLU A 75 4.11 -8.58 -11.32
N GLN A 76 4.90 -8.94 -12.32
CA GLN A 76 6.01 -9.88 -12.14
C GLN A 76 7.13 -9.28 -11.27
N PHE A 77 7.47 -8.02 -11.51
CA PHE A 77 8.42 -7.28 -10.68
C PHE A 77 7.99 -7.28 -9.21
N TRP A 78 6.70 -7.02 -8.93
CA TRP A 78 6.19 -7.03 -7.56
C TRP A 78 6.37 -8.39 -6.89
N LYS A 79 5.98 -9.47 -7.59
CA LYS A 79 6.11 -10.85 -7.10
C LYS A 79 7.57 -11.25 -6.83
N GLU A 80 8.50 -10.84 -7.70
CA GLU A 80 9.92 -11.13 -7.54
C GLU A 80 10.53 -10.41 -6.32
N GLN A 81 10.12 -9.17 -6.08
CA GLN A 81 10.61 -8.38 -4.95
C GLN A 81 9.94 -8.76 -3.61
N HIS A 82 8.74 -9.34 -3.65
CA HIS A 82 7.92 -9.67 -2.47
C HIS A 82 7.43 -11.14 -2.52
N PRO A 83 8.33 -12.12 -2.48
CA PRO A 83 8.01 -13.52 -2.76
C PRO A 83 7.12 -14.20 -1.70
N VAL A 84 6.94 -13.60 -0.51
CA VAL A 84 6.23 -14.19 0.64
C VAL A 84 5.61 -13.11 1.51
N ASP A 85 4.62 -12.39 0.97
CA ASP A 85 3.71 -11.58 1.76
C ASP A 85 2.29 -12.21 1.74
N LEU A 86 2.13 -13.29 2.51
CA LEU A 86 0.84 -13.73 3.06
C LEU A 86 0.52 -12.86 4.29
#